data_AF-H9FLH7-F1
#
_entry.id   AF-H9FLH7-F1
#
_cell.length_a   1.000
_cell.length_b   1.000
_cell.length_c   1.000
_cell.angle_alpha   90.00
_cell.angle_beta   90.00
_cell.angle_gamma   90.00
#
_symmetry.space_group_name_H-M   'P 1'
#
loop_
_entity.id
_entity.type
_entity.pdbx_description
1 polymer ?
#
loop_
_entity_poly.entity_id
_entity_poly.type
_entity_poly.pdbx_seq_one_letter_code
_entity_poly.pdbx_strand_id
1 'polypeptide(L)'
;QAYKTSNLRMKIIKNDFPSHPLYLEGALTRSTHYQQYQPVVTLQKGYTIHWDQTAPAELAIWLINFNKGDWIRVGLCYPRGTTFSILSDVHNRLLKQTSKTGVFVRTLQMDKVEQSYPGRSHYYWDEDSGLLFLKLKAQNEREKFAFCSMKG
;
A
#
# COMPACT_ATOMS: atom_id res chain seq x y z
N GLN A 1 -0.76 -7.42 2.10
CA GLN A 1 -1.57 -8.51 2.67
C GLN A 1 -3.03 -8.12 2.51
N ALA A 2 -3.83 -9.00 1.90
CA ALA A 2 -5.24 -8.80 1.61
C ALA A 2 -6.07 -9.74 2.49
N TYR A 3 -6.72 -9.21 3.51
CA TYR A 3 -7.42 -10.01 4.53
C TYR A 3 -8.79 -10.47 4.05
N LYS A 4 -9.24 -11.62 4.57
CA LYS A 4 -10.55 -12.24 4.28
C LYS A 4 -10.79 -12.49 2.79
N THR A 5 -9.70 -12.66 2.04
CA THR A 5 -9.70 -13.02 0.62
C THR A 5 -8.80 -14.23 0.44
N SER A 6 -9.26 -15.24 -0.31
CA SER A 6 -8.50 -16.48 -0.50
C SER A 6 -8.03 -16.69 -1.94
N ASN A 7 -8.66 -16.06 -2.94
CA ASN A 7 -8.51 -16.41 -4.36
C ASN A 7 -8.49 -15.22 -5.35
N LEU A 8 -8.19 -14.00 -4.90
CA LEU A 8 -8.11 -12.87 -5.83
C LEU A 8 -6.78 -12.91 -6.60
N ARG A 9 -6.78 -12.45 -7.86
CA ARG A 9 -5.56 -12.15 -8.61
C ARG A 9 -5.35 -10.65 -8.62
N MET A 10 -4.14 -10.22 -8.28
CA MET A 10 -3.77 -8.81 -8.24
C MET A 10 -3.11 -8.42 -9.55
N LYS A 11 -3.52 -7.28 -10.12
CA LYS A 11 -2.86 -6.62 -11.25
C LYS A 11 -2.24 -5.32 -10.73
N ILE A 12 -0.95 -5.11 -10.96
CA ILE A 12 -0.27 -3.84 -10.68
C ILE A 12 0.29 -3.27 -11.97
N ILE A 13 0.06 -1.97 -12.18
CA ILE A 13 0.43 -1.24 -13.39
C ILE A 13 1.32 -0.08 -12.96
N LYS A 14 2.49 0.07 -13.57
CA LYS A 14 3.34 1.25 -13.38
C LYS A 14 2.83 2.38 -14.27
N ASN A 15 2.52 3.54 -13.69
CA ASN A 15 1.75 4.57 -14.41
C ASN A 15 2.51 5.20 -15.59
N ASP A 16 3.84 5.24 -15.53
CA ASP A 16 4.69 5.70 -16.63
C ASP A 16 4.97 4.61 -17.68
N PHE A 17 4.48 3.38 -17.47
CA PHE A 17 4.63 2.25 -18.38
C PHE A 17 3.40 1.32 -18.37
N PRO A 18 2.21 1.82 -18.79
CA PRO A 18 0.95 1.11 -18.60
C PRO A 18 0.77 -0.14 -19.48
N SER A 19 1.57 -0.29 -20.53
CA SER A 19 1.49 -1.41 -21.48
C SER A 19 2.02 -2.74 -20.92
N HIS A 20 2.71 -2.73 -19.77
CA HIS A 20 3.33 -3.93 -19.18
C HIS A 20 2.86 -4.14 -17.74
N PRO A 21 1.58 -4.51 -17.55
CA PRO A 21 1.07 -4.84 -16.23
C PRO A 21 1.72 -6.12 -15.67
N LEU A 22 1.92 -6.16 -14.35
CA LEU A 22 2.32 -7.37 -13.64
C LEU A 22 1.08 -7.99 -12.98
N TYR A 23 0.92 -9.30 -13.16
CA TYR A 23 -0.15 -10.10 -12.54
C TYR A 23 0.45 -10.99 -11.46
N LEU A 24 -0.19 -11.03 -10.30
CA LEU A 24 0.25 -11.80 -9.15
C LEU A 24 -0.89 -12.63 -8.58
N GLU A 25 -0.56 -13.86 -8.21
CA GLU A 25 -1.40 -14.70 -7.37
C GLU A 25 -0.97 -14.57 -5.90
N GLY A 26 -1.90 -14.85 -4.99
CA GLY A 26 -1.59 -14.89 -3.57
C GLY A 26 -0.61 -16.02 -3.25
N ALA A 27 0.47 -15.71 -2.53
CA ALA A 27 1.54 -16.66 -2.25
C ALA A 27 1.19 -17.68 -1.14
N LEU A 28 0.07 -17.51 -0.43
CA LEU A 28 -0.30 -18.34 0.71
C LEU A 28 -1.34 -19.39 0.32
N THR A 29 -1.37 -20.50 1.06
CA THR A 29 -2.40 -21.53 0.88
C THR A 29 -3.78 -20.92 1.08
N ARG A 30 -4.79 -21.39 0.34
CA ARG A 30 -6.14 -20.82 0.36
C ARG A 30 -6.86 -20.88 1.72
N SER A 31 -6.33 -21.67 2.66
CA SER A 31 -6.82 -21.79 4.03
C SER A 31 -6.40 -20.65 4.96
N THR A 32 -5.50 -19.75 4.52
CA THR A 32 -5.08 -18.60 5.34
C THR A 32 -6.14 -17.49 5.37
N HIS A 33 -6.16 -16.73 6.47
CA HIS A 33 -7.09 -15.62 6.66
C HIS A 33 -6.73 -14.35 5.85
N TYR A 34 -5.62 -14.38 5.12
CA TYR A 34 -5.22 -13.34 4.15
C TYR A 34 -4.39 -13.95 3.02
N GLN A 35 -4.31 -13.24 1.91
CA GLN A 35 -3.36 -13.49 0.83
C GLN A 35 -2.21 -12.47 0.82
N GLN A 36 -1.03 -12.91 0.39
CA GLN A 36 0.16 -12.05 0.27
C GLN A 36 0.59 -11.91 -1.18
N TYR A 37 0.72 -10.66 -1.62
CA TYR A 37 1.28 -10.30 -2.92
C TYR A 37 2.58 -9.52 -2.69
N GLN A 38 3.62 -9.84 -3.45
CA GLN A 38 4.95 -9.23 -3.33
C GLN A 38 5.44 -8.70 -4.69
N PRO A 39 4.86 -7.61 -5.21
CA PRO A 39 5.34 -7.02 -6.45
C PRO A 39 6.70 -6.35 -6.26
N VAL A 40 7.60 -6.51 -7.24
CA VAL A 40 8.81 -5.70 -7.33
C VAL A 40 8.43 -4.35 -7.95
N VAL A 41 8.85 -3.25 -7.31
CA VAL A 41 8.51 -1.89 -7.73
C VAL A 41 9.77 -1.05 -7.92
N THR A 42 9.73 -0.15 -8.90
CA THR A 42 10.65 0.99 -8.98
C THR A 42 10.21 2.09 -8.00
N LEU A 43 11.16 2.60 -7.22
CA LEU A 43 10.93 3.69 -6.26
C LEU A 43 10.60 5.01 -6.96
N GLN A 44 9.93 5.91 -6.25
CA GLN A 44 9.54 7.26 -6.69
C GLN A 44 8.64 7.26 -7.93
N LYS A 45 7.79 6.24 -8.04
CA LYS A 45 6.84 6.05 -9.14
C LYS A 45 5.42 5.85 -8.63
N GLY A 46 4.47 6.13 -9.52
CA GLY A 46 3.05 5.87 -9.31
C GLY A 46 2.66 4.50 -9.87
N TYR A 47 1.80 3.80 -9.17
CA TYR A 47 1.23 2.53 -9.58
C TYR A 47 -0.28 2.54 -9.41
N THR A 48 -0.99 1.80 -10.26
CA THR A 48 -2.41 1.50 -10.07
C THR A 48 -2.57 0.00 -9.81
N ILE A 49 -3.28 -0.37 -8.75
CA ILE A 49 -3.42 -1.74 -8.26
C ILE A 49 -4.89 -2.13 -8.25
N HIS A 50 -5.20 -3.22 -8.95
CA HIS A 50 -6.54 -3.75 -9.11
C HIS A 50 -6.56 -5.22 -8.69
N TRP A 51 -7.74 -5.72 -8.36
CA TRP A 51 -8.01 -7.14 -8.25
C TRP A 51 -8.97 -7.56 -9.38
N ASP A 52 -8.95 -8.83 -9.76
CA ASP A 52 -9.85 -9.38 -10.78
C ASP A 52 -11.31 -9.48 -10.32
N GLN A 53 -11.58 -9.21 -9.05
CA GLN A 53 -12.89 -8.99 -8.46
C GLN A 53 -12.83 -7.80 -7.49
N THR A 54 -13.89 -7.59 -6.70
CA THR A 54 -13.93 -6.54 -5.67
C THR A 54 -12.68 -6.57 -4.81
N ALA A 55 -12.03 -5.40 -4.66
CA ALA A 55 -10.82 -5.26 -3.86
C ALA A 55 -11.06 -5.69 -2.40
N PRO A 56 -10.02 -6.18 -1.71
CA PRO A 56 -10.12 -6.57 -0.30
C PRO A 56 -10.64 -5.42 0.56
N ALA A 57 -11.63 -5.70 1.42
CA ALA A 57 -12.17 -4.73 2.37
C ALA A 57 -11.12 -4.29 3.41
N GLU A 58 -10.13 -5.13 3.66
CA GLU A 58 -9.04 -4.88 4.61
C GLU A 58 -7.69 -5.23 3.95
N LEU A 59 -6.80 -4.25 3.92
CA LEU A 59 -5.51 -4.32 3.23
C LEU A 59 -4.41 -3.73 4.12
N ALA A 60 -3.34 -4.50 4.34
CA ALA A 60 -2.10 -3.99 4.92
C ALA A 60 -1.01 -3.93 3.84
N ILE A 61 -0.44 -2.74 3.63
CA ILE A 61 0.65 -2.52 2.68
C ILE A 61 1.95 -2.35 3.46
N TRP A 62 2.92 -3.21 3.17
CA TRP A 62 4.22 -3.21 3.83
C TRP A 62 5.29 -2.65 2.89
N LEU A 63 6.06 -1.68 3.35
CA LEU A 63 7.20 -1.14 2.60
C LEU A 63 8.46 -1.97 2.86
N ILE A 64 8.42 -3.22 2.39
CA ILE A 64 9.53 -4.17 2.53
C ILE A 64 10.67 -3.80 1.56
N ASN A 65 11.91 -3.79 2.06
CA ASN A 65 13.12 -3.37 1.33
C ASN A 65 13.20 -1.87 0.97
N PHE A 66 12.39 -1.02 1.61
CA PHE A 66 12.48 0.43 1.46
C PHE A 66 13.45 1.00 2.53
N ASN A 67 14.26 1.99 2.14
CA ASN A 67 15.02 2.82 3.07
C ASN A 67 14.21 4.06 3.47
N LYS A 68 14.63 4.72 4.55
CA LYS A 68 14.02 5.99 4.98
C LYS A 68 14.03 6.99 3.83
N GLY A 69 12.88 7.57 3.55
CA GLY A 69 12.71 8.52 2.46
C GLY A 69 12.23 7.90 1.16
N ASP A 70 12.45 6.60 0.94
CA ASP A 70 11.93 5.90 -0.23
C ASP A 70 10.41 5.93 -0.20
N TRP A 71 9.81 6.14 -1.38
CA TRP A 71 8.38 6.25 -1.51
C TRP A 71 7.87 5.69 -2.83
N ILE A 72 6.59 5.30 -2.82
CA ILE A 72 5.78 5.04 -4.01
C ILE A 72 4.42 5.71 -3.84
N ARG A 73 3.74 5.94 -4.94
CA ARG A 73 2.33 6.36 -4.94
C ARG A 73 1.49 5.24 -5.49
N VAL A 74 0.37 4.94 -4.84
CA VAL A 74 -0.55 3.89 -5.27
C VAL A 74 -1.94 4.48 -5.49
N GLY A 75 -2.59 4.05 -6.57
CA GLY A 75 -4.02 4.16 -6.80
C GLY A 75 -4.65 2.78 -6.61
N LEU A 76 -5.54 2.63 -5.65
CA LEU A 76 -6.24 1.37 -5.37
C LEU A 76 -7.67 1.44 -5.91
N CYS A 77 -8.08 0.46 -6.71
CA CYS A 77 -9.41 0.42 -7.29
C CYS A 77 -10.44 -0.10 -6.28
N TYR A 78 -11.47 0.68 -5.99
CA TYR A 78 -12.59 0.31 -5.13
C TYR A 78 -13.94 0.70 -5.76
N PRO A 79 -15.06 0.06 -5.38
CA PRO A 79 -16.39 0.47 -5.82
C PRO A 79 -16.76 1.88 -5.34
N ARG A 80 -17.64 2.55 -6.08
CA ARG A 80 -18.27 3.81 -5.63
C ARG A 80 -19.04 3.61 -4.33
N GLY A 81 -19.05 4.64 -3.49
CA GLY A 81 -19.64 4.61 -2.14
C GLY A 81 -18.74 3.97 -1.08
N THR A 82 -17.51 3.55 -1.43
CA THR A 82 -16.57 3.00 -0.45
C THR A 82 -16.09 4.10 0.50
N THR A 83 -16.09 3.80 1.80
CA THR A 83 -15.52 4.68 2.84
C THR A 83 -14.24 4.06 3.39
N PHE A 84 -13.25 4.90 3.69
CA PHE A 84 -11.92 4.45 4.05
C PHE A 84 -11.52 4.92 5.45
N SER A 85 -11.05 3.97 6.26
CA SER A 85 -10.25 4.23 7.47
C SER A 85 -8.83 3.74 7.20
N ILE A 86 -7.88 4.66 7.19
CA ILE A 86 -6.50 4.37 6.78
C ILE A 86 -5.56 4.83 7.89
N LEU A 87 -4.78 3.88 8.39
CA LEU A 87 -3.86 4.06 9.49
C LEU A 87 -2.41 3.90 9.00
N SER A 88 -1.49 4.55 9.69
CA SER A 88 -0.05 4.32 9.55
C SER A 88 0.46 3.73 10.83
N ASP A 89 1.03 2.54 10.76
CA ASP A 89 1.59 1.82 11.90
C ASP A 89 3.08 1.54 11.66
N VAL A 90 3.80 1.28 12.74
CA VAL A 90 5.18 0.77 12.69
C VAL A 90 5.23 -0.54 13.45
N HIS A 91 5.65 -1.59 12.76
CA HIS A 91 5.94 -2.88 13.36
C HIS A 91 7.43 -2.99 13.66
N ASN A 92 7.76 -3.14 14.95
CA ASN A 92 9.10 -3.49 15.40
C ASN A 92 9.27 -5.02 15.26
N ARG A 93 10.08 -5.44 14.28
CA ARG A 93 10.29 -6.85 13.95
C ARG A 93 11.02 -7.62 15.06
N LEU A 94 11.90 -6.96 15.81
CA LEU A 94 12.64 -7.58 16.92
C LEU A 94 11.74 -7.80 18.13
N LEU A 95 10.98 -6.76 18.52
CA LEU A 95 10.07 -6.84 19.66
C LEU A 95 8.73 -7.50 19.33
N LYS A 96 8.44 -7.74 18.05
CA LYS A 96 7.14 -8.22 17.53
C LYS A 96 5.96 -7.36 18.00
N GLN A 97 6.17 -6.06 18.09
CA GLN A 97 5.18 -5.09 18.57
C GLN A 97 4.82 -4.10 17.47
N THR A 98 3.54 -3.83 17.31
CA THR A 98 3.02 -2.83 16.38
C THR A 98 2.52 -1.62 17.18
N SER A 99 2.96 -0.42 16.81
CA SER A 99 2.46 0.82 17.37
C SER A 99 1.85 1.69 16.29
N LYS A 100 0.71 2.31 16.60
CA LYS A 100 0.07 3.30 15.72
C LYS A 100 0.90 4.56 15.68
N THR A 101 1.19 5.04 14.48
CA THR A 101 2.03 6.22 14.26
C THR A 101 1.27 7.38 13.62
N GLY A 102 0.14 7.13 12.96
CA GLY A 102 -0.65 8.19 12.36
C GLY A 102 -1.94 7.71 11.71
N VAL A 103 -2.64 8.67 11.12
CA VAL A 103 -3.87 8.46 10.35
C VAL A 103 -3.78 9.20 9.03
N PHE A 104 -4.49 8.71 8.02
CA PHE A 104 -4.71 9.48 6.80
C PHE A 104 -6.09 10.15 6.84
N VAL A 105 -6.12 11.40 6.38
CA VAL A 105 -7.34 12.20 6.29
C VAL A 105 -7.68 12.43 4.82
N ARG A 106 -8.96 12.35 4.47
CA ARG A 106 -9.41 12.64 3.11
C ARG A 106 -9.06 14.08 2.74
N THR A 107 -8.52 14.27 1.54
CA THR A 107 -8.38 15.57 0.88
C THR A 107 -9.21 15.60 -0.41
N LEU A 108 -9.62 16.79 -0.83
CA LEU A 108 -10.23 17.04 -2.15
C LEU A 108 -9.21 17.52 -3.18
N GLN A 109 -7.95 17.71 -2.77
CA GLN A 109 -6.89 18.23 -3.62
C GLN A 109 -5.77 17.21 -3.70
N MET A 110 -5.43 16.78 -4.92
CA MET A 110 -4.46 15.71 -5.18
C MET A 110 -3.03 16.08 -4.77
N ASP A 111 -2.66 17.35 -4.86
CA ASP A 111 -1.37 17.89 -4.42
C ASP A 111 -1.10 17.64 -2.92
N LYS A 112 -2.14 17.64 -2.08
CA LYS A 112 -2.00 17.34 -0.65
C LYS A 112 -1.62 15.89 -0.37
N VAL A 113 -1.87 14.96 -1.30
CA VAL A 113 -1.39 13.56 -1.17
C VAL A 113 0.14 13.50 -1.21
N GLU A 114 0.79 14.47 -1.87
CA GLU A 114 2.25 14.55 -1.92
C GLU A 114 2.87 14.99 -0.59
N GLN A 115 2.07 15.61 0.27
CA GLN A 115 2.45 16.15 1.56
C GLN A 115 2.20 15.11 2.66
N SER A 116 3.27 14.47 3.12
CA SER A 116 3.24 13.55 4.27
C SER A 116 3.84 14.24 5.50
N TYR A 117 3.04 14.38 6.56
CA TYR A 117 3.51 14.90 7.84
C TYR A 117 3.60 13.77 8.87
N PRO A 118 4.52 13.84 9.84
CA PRO A 118 4.52 12.93 10.98
C PRO A 118 3.16 12.92 11.67
N GLY A 119 2.60 11.74 11.93
CA GLY A 119 1.29 11.61 12.59
C GLY A 119 0.07 11.81 11.71
N ARG A 120 0.19 12.51 10.57
CA ARG A 120 -0.95 12.85 9.71
C ARG A 120 -0.56 12.93 8.24
N SER A 121 -1.17 12.08 7.43
CA SER A 121 -1.03 12.12 5.96
C SER A 121 -2.38 12.30 5.29
N HIS A 122 -2.40 12.48 3.97
CA HIS A 122 -3.62 12.67 3.21
C HIS A 122 -3.84 11.54 2.20
N TYR A 123 -5.10 11.21 1.98
CA TYR A 123 -5.52 10.36 0.87
C TYR A 123 -6.52 11.11 0.00
N TYR A 124 -6.48 10.88 -1.32
CA TYR A 124 -7.45 11.41 -2.26
C TYR A 124 -8.31 10.26 -2.79
N TRP A 125 -9.63 10.43 -2.76
CA TRP A 125 -10.57 9.45 -3.29
C TRP A 125 -11.28 10.08 -4.49
N ASP A 126 -10.97 9.56 -5.67
CA ASP A 126 -11.63 9.89 -6.92
C ASP A 126 -12.83 8.95 -7.11
N GLU A 127 -14.02 9.46 -6.81
CA GLU A 127 -15.28 8.71 -6.92
C GLU A 127 -15.60 8.36 -8.37
N ASP A 128 -15.22 9.21 -9.33
CA ASP A 128 -15.54 9.02 -10.74
C ASP A 128 -14.74 7.87 -11.33
N SER A 129 -13.44 7.82 -11.03
CA SER A 129 -12.56 6.73 -11.46
C SER A 129 -12.59 5.51 -10.54
N GLY A 130 -13.11 5.64 -9.31
CA GLY A 130 -13.05 4.62 -8.27
C GLY A 130 -11.63 4.37 -7.74
N LEU A 131 -10.76 5.38 -7.72
CA LEU A 131 -9.36 5.24 -7.30
C LEU A 131 -9.07 5.96 -5.98
N LEU A 132 -8.52 5.20 -5.03
CA LEU A 132 -7.96 5.70 -3.79
C LEU A 132 -6.46 5.94 -3.97
N PHE A 133 -6.03 7.19 -3.86
CA PHE A 133 -4.65 7.59 -3.99
C PHE A 133 -3.98 7.80 -2.63
N LEU A 134 -2.81 7.16 -2.47
CA LEU A 134 -1.96 7.22 -1.30
C LEU A 134 -0.51 7.42 -1.71
N LYS A 135 0.23 8.21 -0.93
CA LYS A 135 1.69 8.23 -0.96
C LYS A 135 2.22 7.45 0.23
N LEU A 136 2.97 6.40 -0.06
CA LEU A 136 3.56 5.52 0.94
C LEU A 136 5.06 5.83 1.01
N LYS A 137 5.53 6.33 2.16
CA LYS A 137 6.91 6.73 2.37
C LYS A 137 7.49 6.05 3.60
N ALA A 138 8.59 5.33 3.42
CA ALA A 138 9.27 4.64 4.51
C ALA A 138 9.92 5.64 5.48
N GLN A 139 9.75 5.39 6.78
CA GLN A 139 10.19 6.29 7.86
C GLN A 139 11.47 5.80 8.57
N ASN A 140 11.88 4.56 8.35
CA ASN A 140 12.98 3.92 9.04
C ASN A 140 14.02 3.40 8.04
N GLU A 141 15.29 3.45 8.41
CA GLU A 141 16.40 2.95 7.60
C GLU A 141 16.59 1.44 7.79
N ARG A 142 17.17 0.81 6.77
CA ARG A 142 17.70 -0.55 6.87
C ARG A 142 19.10 -0.50 7.44
N GLU A 143 19.45 -1.51 8.23
CA GLU A 143 20.81 -1.63 8.75
C GLU A 143 21.72 -2.27 7.71
N LYS A 144 22.75 -1.54 7.24
CA LYS A 144 23.80 -2.06 6.36
C LYS A 144 23.25 -2.86 5.16
N PHE A 145 23.41 -4.18 5.20
CA PHE A 145 23.02 -5.14 4.17
C PHE A 145 21.73 -5.90 4.50
N ALA A 146 21.01 -5.49 5.54
CA ALA A 146 19.74 -6.10 5.90
C ALA A 146 18.72 -5.88 4.78
N PHE A 147 18.02 -6.95 4.41
CA PHE A 147 16.94 -6.87 3.44
C PHE A 147 15.83 -5.93 3.95
N CYS A 148 15.44 -6.07 5.22
CA CYS A 148 14.41 -5.26 5.88
C CYS A 148 14.97 -4.33 6.96
N SER A 149 14.27 -3.22 7.22
CA SER A 149 14.52 -2.39 8.40
C SER A 149 14.14 -3.15 9.68
N MET A 150 14.66 -2.75 10.84
CA MET A 150 14.15 -3.30 12.11
C MET A 150 12.69 -2.89 12.38
N LYS A 151 12.30 -1.72 11.87
CA LYS A 151 10.98 -1.10 12.04
C LYS A 151 10.39 -0.75 10.69
N GLY A 152 9.17 -1.17 10.38
CA GLY A 152 8.51 -0.75 9.14
C GLY A 152 7.09 -1.25 9.06
#